data_AF-A0A398DL01-F1
#
_entry.id   AF-A0A398DL01-F1
#
_cell.length_a   1.000
_cell.length_b   1.000
_cell.length_c   1.000
_cell.angle_alpha   90.00
_cell.angle_beta   90.00
_cell.angle_gamma   90.00
#
_symmetry.space_group_name_H-M   'P 1'
#
loop_
_entity.id
_entity.type
_entity.pdbx_description
1 polymer ?
#
loop_
_entity_poly.entity_id
_entity_poly.type
_entity_poly.pdbx_seq_one_letter_code
_entity_poly.pdbx_strand_id
1 'polypeptide(L)'
;MAEQMKVIYERPTSWANKVTHYCPGCTHGVAHRLVAELVDEMGLVDKTIGVWPVGCAVLGYDYFNFDSVEAAHGRAPAMATGIKVTNP
;
A
#
# COMPACT_ATOMS: atom_id res chain seq x y z
N MET A 1 21.69 4.20 -34.22
CA MET A 1 20.33 3.73 -33.90
C MET A 1 20.23 3.77 -32.40
N ALA A 2 19.51 4.74 -31.83
CA ALA A 2 19.37 4.85 -30.39
C ALA A 2 18.55 3.66 -29.90
N GLU A 3 19.19 2.77 -29.16
CA GLU A 3 18.55 1.67 -28.46
C GLU A 3 17.44 2.25 -27.57
N GLN A 4 16.20 1.77 -27.75
CA GLN A 4 15.06 2.25 -26.97
C GLN A 4 15.30 1.90 -25.50
N MET A 5 15.53 2.91 -24.65
CA MET A 5 15.64 2.73 -23.21
C MET A 5 14.32 2.19 -22.66
N LYS A 6 14.32 0.95 -22.19
CA LYS A 6 13.18 0.33 -21.51
C LYS A 6 13.07 0.90 -20.10
N VAL A 7 11.90 1.45 -19.77
CA VAL A 7 11.57 1.80 -18.38
C VAL A 7 11.51 0.51 -17.57
N ILE A 8 12.45 0.34 -16.64
CA ILE A 8 12.52 -0.83 -15.74
C ILE A 8 11.73 -0.64 -14.46
N TYR A 9 11.41 0.61 -14.13
CA TYR A 9 10.68 0.97 -12.93
C TYR A 9 9.93 2.28 -13.16
N GLU A 10 8.65 2.25 -12.77
CA GLU A 10 7.80 3.42 -12.64
C GLU A 10 7.16 3.36 -11.24
N ARG A 11 6.90 4.53 -10.64
CA ARG A 11 6.24 4.57 -9.34
C ARG A 11 4.82 4.03 -9.50
N PRO A 12 4.36 3.08 -8.65
CA PRO A 12 3.00 2.58 -8.72
C PRO A 12 1.98 3.71 -8.57
N THR A 13 0.92 3.65 -9.36
CA THR A 13 -0.25 4.51 -9.28
C THR A 13 -0.99 4.37 -7.95
N SER A 14 -1.03 3.18 -7.34
CA SER A 14 -1.54 3.00 -5.97
C SER A 14 -0.61 3.55 -4.88
N TRP A 15 0.57 4.07 -5.22
CA TRP A 15 1.53 4.62 -4.28
C TRP A 15 1.59 6.15 -4.35
N ALA A 16 1.00 6.82 -3.36
CA ALA A 16 0.91 8.27 -3.24
C ALA A 16 2.28 8.94 -3.45
N ASN A 17 2.33 10.03 -4.21
CA ASN A 17 3.56 10.79 -4.42
C ASN A 17 3.90 11.66 -3.19
N LYS A 18 4.26 10.98 -2.09
CA LYS A 18 4.67 11.58 -0.82
C LYS A 18 6.01 11.02 -0.38
N VAL A 19 6.72 11.84 0.40
CA VAL A 19 7.92 11.41 1.13
C VAL A 19 7.46 10.53 2.29
N THR A 20 8.09 9.37 2.45
CA THR A 20 7.76 8.47 3.56
C THR A 20 8.47 8.90 4.83
N HIS A 21 7.84 8.68 5.97
CA HIS A 21 8.42 8.90 7.29
C HIS A 21 9.22 7.70 7.80
N TYR A 22 9.45 6.69 6.95
CA TYR A 22 10.22 5.52 7.33
C TYR A 22 11.71 5.84 7.45
N CYS A 23 12.35 5.30 8.47
CA CYS A 23 13.79 5.47 8.67
C CYS A 23 14.58 4.93 7.46
N PRO A 24 15.74 5.52 7.13
CA PRO A 24 16.65 4.95 6.13
C PRO A 24 17.00 3.49 6.49
N GLY A 25 16.85 2.57 5.53
CA GLY A 25 17.07 1.13 5.73
C GLY A 25 15.88 0.37 6.34
N CYS A 26 14.77 1.05 6.66
CA CYS A 26 13.57 0.38 7.13
C CYS A 26 12.86 -0.37 5.99
N THR A 27 12.45 -1.60 6.24
CA THR A 27 11.80 -2.46 5.24
C THR A 27 10.33 -2.13 4.98
N HIS A 28 9.69 -1.31 5.81
CA HIS A 28 8.29 -0.90 5.60
C HIS A 28 8.10 -0.20 4.24
N GLY A 29 9.02 0.69 3.85
CA GLY A 29 8.92 1.37 2.55
C GLY A 29 9.03 0.41 1.37
N VAL A 30 9.89 -0.61 1.46
CA VAL A 30 10.04 -1.64 0.43
C VAL A 30 8.80 -2.55 0.40
N ALA A 31 8.36 -3.04 1.57
CA ALA A 31 7.19 -3.90 1.68
C ALA A 31 5.94 -3.22 1.12
N HIS A 32 5.72 -1.95 1.48
CA HIS A 32 4.58 -1.21 0.97
C HIS A 32 4.68 -0.94 -0.54
N ARG A 33 5.86 -0.60 -1.06
CA ARG A 33 6.07 -0.45 -2.52
C ARG A 33 5.72 -1.75 -3.26
N LEU A 34 6.17 -2.91 -2.76
CA LEU A 34 5.86 -4.21 -3.37
C LEU A 34 4.36 -4.50 -3.37
N VAL A 35 3.66 -4.18 -2.29
CA VAL A 35 2.19 -4.29 -2.23
C VAL A 35 1.54 -3.36 -3.26
N ALA A 36 2.02 -2.13 -3.41
CA ALA A 36 1.50 -1.18 -4.40
C ALA A 36 1.71 -1.67 -5.85
N GLU A 37 2.90 -2.18 -6.16
CA GLU A 37 3.21 -2.78 -7.46
C GLU A 37 2.24 -3.94 -7.78
N LEU A 38 1.98 -4.81 -6.81
CA LEU A 38 1.05 -5.93 -6.98
C LEU A 38 -0.41 -5.49 -7.14
N VAL A 39 -0.87 -4.50 -6.37
CA VAL A 39 -2.24 -3.98 -6.50
C VAL A 39 -2.46 -3.38 -7.89
N ASP A 40 -1.46 -2.67 -8.42
CA ASP A 40 -1.49 -2.10 -9.76
C ASP A 40 -1.46 -3.19 -10.84
N GLU A 41 -0.54 -4.16 -10.72
CA GLU A 41 -0.41 -5.28 -11.66
C GLU A 41 -1.72 -6.09 -11.75
N MET A 42 -2.43 -6.24 -10.63
CA MET A 42 -3.71 -6.93 -10.58
C MET A 42 -4.90 -6.07 -10.99
N GLY A 43 -4.71 -4.76 -11.21
CA GLY A 43 -5.79 -3.83 -11.53
C GLY A 43 -6.82 -3.68 -10.40
N LEU A 44 -6.36 -3.71 -9.14
CA LEU A 44 -7.22 -3.77 -7.95
C LEU A 44 -7.30 -2.47 -7.15
N VAL A 45 -6.77 -1.36 -7.64
CA VAL A 45 -6.77 -0.07 -6.92
C VAL A 45 -8.16 0.30 -6.42
N ASP A 46 -9.18 0.27 -7.29
CA ASP A 46 -10.57 0.63 -6.95
C ASP A 46 -11.34 -0.46 -6.16
N LYS A 47 -10.69 -1.60 -5.87
CA LYS A 47 -11.28 -2.75 -5.17
C LYS A 47 -10.51 -3.12 -3.90
N THR A 48 -9.56 -2.28 -3.49
CA THR A 48 -8.69 -2.55 -2.34
C THR A 48 -9.07 -1.63 -1.18
N ILE A 49 -9.16 -2.19 0.02
CA ILE A 49 -9.24 -1.44 1.27
C ILE A 49 -8.04 -1.83 2.14
N GLY A 50 -7.20 -0.85 2.49
CA GLY A 50 -6.07 -1.04 3.39
C GLY A 50 -6.50 -1.04 4.86
N VAL A 51 -6.08 -2.04 5.63
CA VAL A 51 -6.34 -2.09 7.08
C VAL A 51 -5.01 -2.05 7.83
N TRP A 52 -4.72 -0.91 8.46
CA TRP A 52 -3.40 -0.62 9.00
C TRP A 52 -3.36 -0.79 10.53
N PRO A 53 -2.38 -1.52 11.09
CA PRO A 53 -2.25 -1.70 12.53
C PRO A 53 -1.55 -0.51 13.19
N VAL A 54 -1.78 -0.30 14.49
CA VAL A 54 -0.97 0.63 15.30
C VAL A 54 0.51 0.24 15.27
N GLY A 55 1.37 1.18 14.86
CA GLY A 55 2.83 1.03 14.73
C GLY A 55 3.37 1.83 13.54
N CYS A 56 4.65 1.72 13.19
CA CYS A 56 5.20 2.45 12.02
C CYS A 56 4.45 2.13 10.72
N ALA A 57 4.01 0.87 10.55
CA ALA A 57 3.21 0.44 9.41
C ALA A 57 1.86 1.17 9.27
N VAL A 58 1.35 1.80 10.34
CA VAL A 58 0.07 2.50 10.35
C VAL A 58 -0.02 3.56 9.26
N LEU A 59 1.12 4.20 8.97
CA LEU A 59 1.26 5.28 8.00
C LEU A 59 0.97 4.85 6.56
N GLY A 60 0.70 3.56 6.30
CA GLY A 60 0.24 3.07 5.00
C GLY A 60 -0.99 3.83 4.49
N TYR A 61 -1.90 4.27 5.36
CA TYR A 61 -3.06 5.07 4.93
C TYR A 61 -2.67 6.39 4.25
N ASP A 62 -1.49 6.95 4.56
CA ASP A 62 -1.00 8.18 3.94
C ASP A 62 -0.29 7.93 2.61
N TYR A 63 0.22 6.71 2.40
CA TYR A 63 1.09 6.36 1.29
C TYR A 63 0.39 5.59 0.17
N PHE A 64 -0.76 4.97 0.43
CA PHE A 64 -1.54 4.29 -0.60
C PHE A 64 -2.67 5.18 -1.11
N ASN A 65 -2.96 5.09 -2.41
CA ASN A 65 -4.02 5.84 -3.09
C ASN A 65 -5.35 5.07 -3.16
N PHE A 66 -5.57 4.13 -2.25
CA PHE A 66 -6.84 3.41 -2.10
C PHE A 66 -7.39 3.60 -0.69
N ASP A 67 -8.69 3.37 -0.51
CA ASP A 67 -9.37 3.56 0.76
C ASP A 67 -8.68 2.78 1.88
N SER A 68 -8.49 3.43 3.03
CA SER A 68 -7.70 2.88 4.12
C SER A 68 -8.32 3.20 5.48
N VAL A 69 -8.17 2.29 6.43
CA VAL A 69 -8.62 2.45 7.82
C VAL A 69 -7.51 2.09 8.80
N GLU A 70 -7.47 2.81 9.92
CA GLU A 70 -6.60 2.50 11.05
C GLU A 70 -7.34 1.60 12.04
N ALA A 71 -6.77 0.44 12.34
CA ALA A 71 -7.32 -0.49 13.30
C ALA A 71 -6.69 -0.29 14.69
N ALA A 72 -7.50 -0.50 15.74
CA ALA A 72 -7.00 -0.55 17.11
C ALA A 72 -5.86 -1.57 17.26
N HIS A 73 -4.97 -1.35 18.24
CA HIS A 73 -3.77 -2.17 18.41
C HIS A 73 -4.11 -3.67 18.53
N GLY A 74 -3.48 -4.48 17.67
CA GLY A 74 -3.72 -5.92 17.59
C GLY A 74 -5.07 -6.35 16.95
N ARG A 75 -5.85 -5.42 16.37
CA ARG A 75 -7.20 -5.69 15.84
C ARG A 75 -7.34 -5.58 14.33
N ALA A 76 -6.25 -5.33 13.58
CA ALA A 76 -6.30 -5.22 12.12
C ALA A 76 -6.97 -6.44 11.43
N PRO A 77 -6.64 -7.71 11.77
CA PRO A 77 -7.32 -8.86 11.15
C PRO A 77 -8.82 -8.91 11.46
N ALA A 78 -9.21 -8.59 12.69
CA ALA A 78 -10.63 -8.59 13.09
C ALA A 78 -11.44 -7.52 12.33
N MET A 79 -10.88 -6.32 12.18
CA MET A 79 -11.48 -5.25 11.38
C MET A 79 -11.57 -5.63 9.90
N ALA A 80 -10.49 -6.19 9.33
CA ALA A 80 -10.46 -6.65 7.94
C ALA A 80 -11.51 -7.72 7.67
N THR A 81 -11.70 -8.68 8.58
CA THR A 81 -12.78 -9.67 8.49
C THR A 81 -14.15 -9.00 8.45
N GLY A 82 -14.41 -8.04 9.36
CA GLY A 82 -15.67 -7.30 9.36
C GLY A 82 -15.95 -6.61 8.02
N ILE A 83 -14.97 -5.86 7.50
CA ILE A 83 -15.06 -5.19 6.20
C ILE A 83 -15.38 -6.20 5.10
N LYS A 84 -14.61 -7.29 5.02
CA LYS A 84 -14.76 -8.27 3.93
C LYS A 84 -16.09 -9.01 3.96
N VAL A 85 -16.64 -9.27 5.14
CA VAL A 85 -17.96 -9.91 5.29
C VAL A 85 -19.09 -8.95 4.88
N THR A 86 -18.94 -7.65 5.14
CA THR A 86 -19.96 -6.64 4.77
C THR A 86 -19.94 -6.26 3.29
N ASN A 87 -18.78 -6.36 2.62
CA ASN A 87 -18.60 -6.05 1.21
C ASN A 87 -17.72 -7.14 0.53
N PRO A 88 -18.33 -8.28 0.14
CA PRO A 88 -17.62 -9.47 -0.35
C PRO A 88 -17.09 -9.36 -1.78
#